data_AF-A0A2K3JRS0-F1
#
_entry.id   AF-A0A2K3JRS0-F1
#
_cell.length_a   1.000
_cell.length_b   1.000
_cell.length_c   1.000
_cell.angle_alpha   90.00
_cell.angle_beta   90.00
_cell.angle_gamma   90.00
#
_symmetry.space_group_name_H-M   'P 1'
#
loop_
_entity.id
_entity.type
_entity.pdbx_description
1 polymer ?
#
loop_
_entity_poly.entity_id
_entity_poly.type
_entity_poly.pdbx_seq_one_letter_code
_entity_poly.pdbx_strand_id
1 'polypeptide(L)'
;MFERLISDSEEPLYNGCTKFSRLSAVLKLYNLKVANGWTDKSFTDLLILLKDMLPENNVLPSRTYEAKRMLCSIGMSYEKIHACPNDCVLFRN
;
A
#
# COMPACT_ATOMS: atom_id res chain seq x y z
N MET A 1 -4.51 8.44 -14.91
CA MET A 1 -3.52 7.76 -14.04
C MET A 1 -2.83 8.80 -13.16
N PHE A 2 -2.11 9.78 -13.73
CA PHE A 2 -1.49 10.89 -13.00
C PHE A 2 -2.45 11.73 -12.13
N GLU A 3 -3.65 12.08 -12.61
CA GLU A 3 -4.59 12.90 -11.83
C GLU A 3 -5.05 12.25 -10.51
N ARG A 4 -5.21 10.90 -10.51
CA ARG A 4 -5.52 10.16 -9.27
C ARG A 4 -4.37 10.20 -8.27
N LEU A 5 -3.13 10.26 -8.76
CA LEU A 5 -1.95 10.35 -7.90
C LEU A 5 -1.87 11.71 -7.23
N ILE A 6 -2.13 12.78 -7.99
CA ILE A 6 -2.19 14.14 -7.48
C ILE A 6 -3.29 14.21 -6.41
N SER A 7 -4.49 13.71 -6.72
CA SER A 7 -5.60 13.64 -5.76
C SER A 7 -5.24 12.85 -4.49
N ASP A 8 -4.68 11.64 -4.59
CA ASP A 8 -4.30 10.83 -3.42
C ASP A 8 -3.11 11.44 -2.64
N SER A 9 -2.27 12.25 -3.30
CA SER A 9 -1.14 12.95 -2.67
C SER A 9 -1.56 14.19 -1.90
N GLU A 10 -2.62 14.86 -2.36
CA GLU A 10 -3.20 16.05 -1.74
C GLU A 10 -4.25 15.70 -0.69
N GLU A 11 -4.89 14.53 -0.80
CA GLU A 11 -5.89 14.05 0.16
C GLU A 11 -5.22 13.71 1.50
N PRO A 12 -5.54 14.42 2.60
CA PRO A 12 -5.04 14.09 3.93
C PRO A 12 -5.57 12.73 4.39
N LEU A 13 -4.82 12.00 5.22
CA LEU A 13 -5.23 10.67 5.69
C LEU A 13 -6.59 10.67 6.43
N TYR A 14 -6.91 11.77 7.07
CA TYR A 14 -8.21 12.10 7.68
C TYR A 14 -8.27 13.63 7.84
N ASN A 15 -9.46 14.20 8.09
CA ASN A 15 -9.61 15.65 8.26
C ASN A 15 -8.70 16.19 9.37
N GLY A 16 -7.89 17.20 9.04
CA GLY A 16 -6.93 17.80 9.98
C GLY A 16 -5.59 17.06 10.08
N CYS A 17 -5.38 15.97 9.35
CA CYS A 17 -4.06 15.32 9.29
C CYS A 17 -3.09 16.14 8.46
N THR A 18 -2.09 16.75 9.10
CA THR A 18 -1.04 17.55 8.44
C THR A 18 0.23 16.77 8.15
N LYS A 19 0.42 15.61 8.80
CA LYS A 19 1.64 14.80 8.70
C LYS A 19 1.62 13.79 7.56
N PHE A 20 0.42 13.31 7.19
CA PHE A 20 0.27 12.24 6.21
C PHE A 20 -0.88 12.56 5.25
N SER A 21 -0.57 12.52 3.95
CA SER A 21 -1.56 12.27 2.91
C SER A 21 -1.88 10.78 2.82
N ARG A 22 -3.01 10.46 2.19
CA ARG A 22 -3.41 9.08 1.89
C ARG A 22 -2.31 8.32 1.18
N LEU A 23 -1.73 8.87 0.12
CA LEU A 23 -0.65 8.24 -0.62
C LEU A 23 0.58 8.00 0.26
N SER A 24 1.01 9.01 1.04
CA SER A 24 2.20 8.89 1.89
C SER A 24 2.04 7.85 3.00
N ALA A 25 0.84 7.72 3.57
CA ALA A 25 0.51 6.70 4.56
C ALA A 25 0.59 5.30 3.96
N VAL A 26 -0.06 5.09 2.80
CA VAL A 26 -0.06 3.81 2.09
C VAL A 26 1.35 3.40 1.68
N LEU A 27 2.14 4.33 1.14
CA LEU A 27 3.52 4.07 0.74
C LEU A 27 4.38 3.63 1.92
N LYS A 28 4.32 4.34 3.06
CA LYS A 28 5.09 3.98 4.25
C LYS A 28 4.68 2.64 4.83
N LEU A 29 3.38 2.37 4.94
CA LEU A 29 2.87 1.08 5.43
C LEU A 29 3.26 -0.08 4.52
N TYR A 30 3.18 0.12 3.20
CA TYR A 30 3.58 -0.93 2.26
C TYR A 30 5.09 -1.16 2.24
N ASN A 31 5.90 -0.11 2.42
CA ASN A 31 7.34 -0.25 2.60
C ASN A 31 7.66 -1.08 3.87
N LEU A 32 6.95 -0.83 4.98
CA LEU A 32 7.08 -1.67 6.19
C LEU A 32 6.70 -3.13 5.93
N LYS A 33 5.60 -3.36 5.19
CA LYS A 33 5.17 -4.70 4.80
C LYS A 33 6.27 -5.43 4.04
N VAL A 34 6.86 -4.79 3.02
CA VAL A 34 7.91 -5.39 2.19
C VAL A 34 9.19 -5.61 2.99
N ALA A 35 9.63 -4.60 3.75
CA ALA A 35 10.87 -4.67 4.54
C ALA A 35 10.84 -5.77 5.62
N ASN A 36 9.65 -6.07 6.15
CA ASN A 36 9.48 -7.07 7.20
C ASN A 36 8.85 -8.37 6.71
N GLY A 37 8.69 -8.56 5.39
CA GLY A 37 8.16 -9.80 4.81
C GLY A 37 6.74 -10.14 5.26
N TRP A 38 5.90 -9.15 5.55
CA TRP A 38 4.54 -9.39 6.02
C TRP A 38 3.68 -10.03 4.94
N THR A 39 2.93 -11.06 5.34
CA THR A 39 1.93 -11.70 4.47
C THR A 39 0.80 -10.72 4.11
N ASP A 40 0.14 -10.95 2.97
CA ASP A 40 -1.02 -10.14 2.57
C ASP A 40 -2.16 -10.22 3.59
N LYS A 41 -2.31 -11.37 4.27
CA LYS A 41 -3.31 -11.58 5.33
C LYS A 41 -2.99 -10.72 6.55
N SER A 42 -1.81 -10.90 7.15
CA SER A 42 -1.42 -10.15 8.35
C SER A 42 -1.41 -8.64 8.11
N PHE A 43 -1.01 -8.19 6.92
CA PHE A 43 -1.07 -6.77 6.57
C PHE A 43 -2.50 -6.26 6.39
N THR A 44 -3.41 -7.07 5.84
CA THR A 44 -4.84 -6.71 5.77
C THR A 44 -5.43 -6.55 7.17
N ASP A 45 -5.15 -7.50 8.08
CA ASP A 45 -5.63 -7.44 9.46
C ASP A 45 -5.10 -6.19 10.17
N LEU A 46 -3.83 -5.82 9.95
CA LEU A 46 -3.25 -4.58 10.46
C LEU A 46 -3.94 -3.33 9.89
N LEU A 47 -4.22 -3.29 8.59
CA LEU A 47 -4.88 -2.16 7.95
C LEU A 47 -6.29 -1.94 8.51
N ILE A 48 -7.04 -3.02 8.76
CA ILE A 48 -8.35 -2.97 9.40
C ILE A 48 -8.22 -2.38 10.81
N LEU A 49 -7.30 -2.90 11.63
CA LEU A 49 -7.08 -2.40 12.99
C LEU A 49 -6.69 -0.92 13.01
N LEU A 50 -5.77 -0.50 12.13
CA LEU A 50 -5.36 0.90 12.03
C LEU A 50 -6.52 1.79 11.59
N LYS A 51 -7.36 1.32 10.67
CA LYS A 51 -8.54 2.04 10.21
C LYS A 51 -9.54 2.27 11.33
N ASP A 52 -9.73 1.29 12.22
CA ASP A 52 -10.61 1.39 13.39
C ASP A 52 -10.02 2.27 14.51
N MET A 53 -8.69 2.37 14.62
CA MET A 53 -8.01 3.24 15.59
C MET A 53 -7.98 4.71 15.15
N LEU A 54 -8.11 4.99 13.86
CA LEU A 54 -8.12 6.34 13.29
C LEU A 54 -9.53 6.96 13.34
N PRO A 55 -9.65 8.29 13.18
CA PRO A 55 -10.96 8.95 13.09
C PRO A 55 -11.83 8.35 11.98
N GLU A 56 -13.15 8.33 12.18
CA GLU A 56 -14.12 7.64 11.31
C GLU A 56 -14.05 8.05 9.83
N ASN A 57 -13.67 9.30 9.57
CA ASN A 57 -13.53 9.87 8.22
C ASN A 57 -12.16 9.62 7.57
N ASN A 58 -11.39 8.63 8.03
CA ASN A 58 -10.09 8.32 7.45
C ASN A 58 -10.20 7.56 6.12
N VAL A 59 -9.22 7.80 5.26
CA VAL A 59 -9.17 7.27 3.89
C VAL A 59 -8.17 6.12 3.73
N LEU A 60 -7.78 5.50 4.86
CA LEU A 60 -6.86 4.38 4.85
C LEU A 60 -7.51 3.18 4.11
N PRO A 61 -6.77 2.48 3.23
CA PRO A 61 -7.27 1.27 2.60
C PRO A 61 -7.54 0.18 3.63
N SER A 62 -8.56 -0.64 3.37
CA SER A 62 -8.93 -1.74 4.26
C SER A 62 -8.33 -3.08 3.84
N ARG A 63 -7.70 -3.14 2.65
CA ARG A 63 -7.16 -4.36 2.06
C ARG A 63 -5.80 -4.14 1.42
N THR A 64 -4.93 -5.13 1.53
CA THR A 64 -3.61 -5.12 0.87
C THR A 64 -3.70 -4.89 -0.64
N TYR A 65 -4.73 -5.44 -1.30
CA TYR A 65 -4.94 -5.25 -2.73
C TYR A 65 -5.19 -3.78 -3.12
N GLU A 66 -5.95 -3.04 -2.30
CA GLU A 66 -6.23 -1.63 -2.56
C GLU A 66 -4.96 -0.77 -2.42
N ALA A 67 -4.20 -1.01 -1.34
CA ALA A 67 -2.89 -0.40 -1.14
C ALA A 67 -1.94 -0.70 -2.31
N LYS A 68 -1.87 -1.96 -2.74
CA LYS A 68 -1.04 -2.38 -3.89
C LYS A 68 -1.50 -1.72 -5.19
N ARG A 69 -2.81 -1.63 -5.44
CA ARG A 69 -3.35 -1.01 -6.67
C ARG A 69 -3.03 0.47 -6.75
N MET A 70 -3.11 1.18 -5.62
CA MET A 70 -2.68 2.58 -5.51
C MET A 70 -1.19 2.72 -5.85
N LEU A 71 -0.34 1.85 -5.30
CA LEU A 71 1.10 1.88 -5.57
C LEU A 71 1.45 1.45 -7.01
N CYS A 72 0.74 0.50 -7.60
CA CYS A 72 0.94 0.17 -9.02
C CYS A 72 0.53 1.34 -9.93
N SER A 73 -0.42 2.18 -9.50
CA SER A 73 -0.85 3.34 -10.27
C SER A 73 0.18 4.49 -10.30
N ILE A 74 1.12 4.55 -9.34
CA ILE A 74 2.26 5.49 -9.33
C ILE A 74 3.48 4.99 -10.12
N GLY A 75 3.36 3.87 -10.85
CA GLY A 75 4.49 3.30 -11.58
C GLY A 75 5.46 2.49 -10.71
N MET A 76 5.12 2.21 -9.43
CA MET A 76 5.73 1.09 -8.71
C MET A 76 5.15 -0.21 -9.27
N SER A 77 5.55 -0.56 -10.50
CA SER A 77 5.20 -1.82 -11.13
C SER A 77 5.79 -2.95 -10.29
N TYR A 78 4.93 -3.59 -9.50
CA TYR A 78 5.27 -4.84 -8.85
C TYR A 78 5.27 -5.92 -9.93
N GLU A 79 6.44 -6.27 -10.45
CA GLU A 79 6.59 -7.46 -11.28
C GLU A 79 6.27 -8.68 -10.41
N LYS A 80 5.16 -9.36 -10.72
CA LYS A 80 4.92 -10.69 -10.18
C LYS A 80 5.88 -11.63 -10.89
N ILE A 81 7.07 -11.80 -10.35
CA ILE A 81 7.95 -12.88 -10.79
C ILE A 81 7.27 -14.18 -10.36
N HIS A 82 6.94 -15.02 -11.33
CA HIS A 82 6.39 -16.34 -11.05
C HIS A 82 7.49 -17.15 -10.37
N ALA A 83 7.38 -17.36 -9.06
CA ALA A 83 8.31 -18.22 -8.34
C ALA A 83 8.17 -19.64 -8.89
N CYS A 84 9.29 -20.23 -9.31
CA CYS A 84 9.36 -21.67 -9.53
C CYS A 84 8.91 -22.40 -8.23
N PRO A 85 8.34 -23.60 -8.29
CA PRO A 85 8.04 -24.41 -7.09
C PRO A 85 9.22 -24.56 -6.10
N ASN A 86 10.45 -24.32 -6.55
CA ASN A 86 11.67 -24.33 -5.74
C ASN A 86 12.22 -22.92 -5.42
N ASP A 87 11.41 -21.86 -5.47
CA ASP A 87 11.80 -20.46 -5.22
C ASP A 87 12.96 -19.93 -6.10
N CYS A 88 13.20 -20.55 -7.25
CA CYS A 88 14.24 -20.10 -8.19
C CYS A 88 13.77 -18.86 -8.98
N VAL A 89 14.57 -17.80 -8.98
CA VAL A 89 14.38 -16.63 -9.84
C VAL A 89 14.99 -16.94 -11.21
N LEU A 90 14.17 -16.93 -12.28
CA LEU A 90 14.66 -17.10 -13.65
C LEU A 90 15.40 -15.82 -14.08
N PHE A 91 16.73 -15.87 -14.11
CA PHE A 91 17.52 -14.87 -14.82
C PHE A 91 17.36 -15.08 -16.33
N ARG A 92 16.88 -14.06 -17.04
CA ARG A 92 17.00 -13.98 -18.50
C ARG A 92 18.32 -13.28 -18.82
N ASN A 93 19.17 -13.94 -19.61
CA ASN A 93 20.36 -13.35 -20.22
C ASN A 93 20.00 -12.31 -21.27
#